data_AF-A0A0C3S988-F1
#
_entry.id   AF-A0A0C3S988-F1
#
_cell.length_a   1.000
_cell.length_b   1.000
_cell.length_c   1.000
_cell.angle_alpha   90.00
_cell.angle_beta   90.00
_cell.angle_gamma   90.00
#
_symmetry.space_group_name_H-M   'P 1'
#
loop_
_entity.id
_entity.type
_entity.pdbx_description
1 polymer ?
#
loop_
_entity_poly.entity_id
_entity_poly.type
_entity_poly.pdbx_seq_one_letter_code
_entity_poly.pdbx_strand_id
1 'polypeptide(L)'
;MASGHYILQASIALLCYLSWAAHAAQFEVVVGGLQFKPPTVVAAPGDTVLFVFKQGNHSATQSSFENPCVAALGGFDSGFMPVAEGTNVSFPASPLNVTTTEPVWVYCRQANHCQQGMVFAINPGNQFSAFQAAARSSSPSSSTKTVPSSHTSTATSSAVPRPAATSSDHTVVVGGPNRVFFSPSNITAQIGDTVTFQFQQKNHTVTQSTFAQPCVSLTESSTSGQIGFDSSFMPVADNATNFPTYTIQINDTSPLWAFCRQTNHCGAGMVFSVNAPELGPTTFEAFTARAKELNGTKKSSNAVSSASERTTITYRRNGRAGLSATVAAIILVLQFQAAAF
;
A
#
# COMPACT_ATOMS: atom_id res chain seq x y z
N MET A 1 -54.45 35.44 54.24
CA MET A 1 -53.04 35.71 53.89
C MET A 1 -52.28 34.40 53.98
N ALA A 2 -52.01 33.75 52.85
CA ALA A 2 -51.15 32.58 52.78
C ALA A 2 -50.42 32.65 51.44
N SER A 3 -49.13 32.98 51.51
CA SER A 3 -48.24 33.19 50.38
C SER A 3 -47.84 31.85 49.76
N GLY A 4 -48.17 31.63 48.48
CA GLY A 4 -47.72 30.48 47.71
C GLY A 4 -46.33 30.73 47.13
N HIS A 5 -45.34 29.97 47.58
CA HIS A 5 -43.99 29.95 47.00
C HIS A 5 -43.95 28.92 45.87
N TYR A 6 -43.76 29.36 44.62
CA TYR A 6 -43.46 28.50 43.48
C TYR A 6 -41.96 28.20 43.45
N ILE A 7 -41.59 26.93 43.62
CA ILE A 7 -40.22 26.44 43.44
C ILE A 7 -40.08 25.98 41.98
N LEU A 8 -39.30 26.72 41.19
CA LEU A 8 -38.84 26.25 39.87
C LEU A 8 -37.75 25.19 40.08
N GLN A 9 -38.07 23.92 39.83
CA GLN A 9 -37.05 22.89 39.66
C GLN A 9 -36.47 22.97 38.24
N ALA A 10 -35.23 23.42 38.13
CA ALA A 10 -34.45 23.29 36.91
C ALA A 10 -33.94 21.84 36.78
N SER A 11 -34.55 21.06 35.89
CA SER A 11 -34.06 19.73 35.53
C SER A 11 -32.82 19.88 34.65
N ILE A 12 -31.63 19.71 35.23
CA ILE A 12 -30.38 19.57 34.49
C ILE A 12 -30.36 18.16 33.91
N ALA A 13 -30.66 18.02 32.61
CA ALA A 13 -30.45 16.79 31.86
C ALA A 13 -28.94 16.58 31.65
N LEU A 14 -28.32 15.77 32.50
CA LEU A 14 -26.94 15.32 32.34
C LEU A 14 -26.90 14.31 31.18
N LEU A 15 -26.58 14.79 29.97
CA LEU A 15 -26.26 13.93 28.82
C LEU A 15 -24.94 13.19 29.12
N CYS A 16 -25.07 11.97 29.63
CA CYS A 16 -23.96 11.04 29.79
C CYS A 16 -23.55 10.56 28.39
N TYR A 17 -22.55 11.19 27.79
CA TYR A 17 -21.89 10.67 26.61
C TYR A 17 -21.16 9.39 27.02
N LEU A 18 -21.79 8.23 26.79
CA LEU A 18 -21.06 6.97 26.76
C LEU A 18 -20.11 7.03 25.56
N SER A 19 -18.89 7.48 25.81
CA SER A 19 -17.77 7.28 24.89
C SER A 19 -17.57 5.78 24.75
N TRP A 20 -18.16 5.18 23.73
CA TRP A 20 -17.90 3.80 23.37
C TRP A 20 -16.46 3.76 22.87
N ALA A 21 -15.53 3.34 23.74
CA ALA A 21 -14.19 2.99 23.32
C ALA A 21 -14.36 1.81 22.35
N ALA A 22 -14.26 2.07 21.05
CA ALA A 22 -14.20 1.04 20.04
C ALA A 22 -12.91 0.24 20.28
N HIS A 23 -13.02 -0.86 21.02
CA HIS A 23 -11.93 -1.79 21.21
C HIS A 23 -11.74 -2.55 19.88
N ALA A 24 -10.58 -2.37 19.26
CA ALA A 24 -10.12 -3.24 18.19
C ALA A 24 -10.11 -4.70 18.67
N ALA A 25 -10.88 -5.56 18.02
CA ALA A 25 -10.89 -6.98 18.33
C ALA A 25 -9.63 -7.65 17.77
N GLN A 26 -9.14 -8.68 18.47
CA GLN A 26 -8.05 -9.51 17.98
C GLN A 26 -8.57 -10.92 17.70
N PHE A 27 -8.39 -11.39 16.47
CA PHE A 27 -8.75 -12.73 16.03
C PHE A 27 -7.48 -13.58 15.93
N GLU A 28 -7.37 -14.61 16.75
CA GLU A 28 -6.27 -15.57 16.65
C GLU A 28 -6.55 -16.60 15.56
N VAL A 29 -5.59 -16.80 14.65
CA VAL A 29 -5.62 -17.82 13.60
C VAL A 29 -4.42 -18.72 13.76
N VAL A 30 -4.65 -19.97 14.12
CA VAL A 30 -3.60 -20.98 14.25
C VAL A 30 -3.19 -21.46 12.86
N VAL A 31 -1.90 -21.34 12.54
CA VAL A 31 -1.30 -21.76 11.26
C VAL A 31 -0.41 -22.97 11.50
N GLY A 32 -0.81 -24.14 10.98
CA GLY A 32 -0.07 -25.37 11.17
C GLY A 32 -0.91 -26.60 10.83
N GLY A 33 -0.26 -27.77 10.72
CA GLY A 33 -0.97 -29.01 10.36
C GLY A 33 -1.71 -28.90 9.02
N LEU A 34 -1.13 -28.17 8.06
CA LEU A 34 -1.66 -27.93 6.71
C LEU A 34 -2.98 -27.14 6.66
N GLN A 35 -3.26 -26.30 7.67
CA GLN A 35 -4.49 -25.52 7.74
C GLN A 35 -4.30 -24.17 8.45
N PHE A 36 -5.25 -23.26 8.19
CA PHE A 36 -5.53 -22.09 9.02
C PHE A 36 -6.77 -22.39 9.87
N LYS A 37 -6.73 -22.15 11.18
CA LYS A 37 -7.86 -22.40 12.10
C LYS A 37 -8.15 -21.15 12.96
N PRO A 38 -9.35 -20.53 12.83
CA PRO A 38 -10.39 -20.83 11.85
C PRO A 38 -9.94 -20.54 10.40
N PRO A 39 -10.58 -21.15 9.38
CA PRO A 39 -10.23 -20.91 7.98
C PRO A 39 -10.73 -19.56 7.45
N THR A 40 -11.65 -18.92 8.16
CA THR A 40 -12.17 -17.59 7.83
C THR A 40 -12.47 -16.81 9.10
N VAL A 41 -12.41 -15.48 9.01
CA VAL A 41 -12.92 -14.57 10.05
C VAL A 41 -13.77 -13.46 9.42
N VAL A 42 -14.69 -12.91 10.21
CA VAL A 42 -15.39 -11.66 9.87
C VAL A 42 -14.88 -10.61 10.84
N ALA A 43 -14.29 -9.54 10.33
CA ALA A 43 -13.59 -8.54 11.11
C ALA A 43 -13.88 -7.13 10.58
N ALA A 44 -13.95 -6.16 11.48
CA ALA A 44 -14.17 -4.75 11.15
C ALA A 44 -12.83 -4.01 10.97
N PRO A 45 -12.82 -2.87 10.25
CA PRO A 45 -11.67 -1.98 10.24
C PRO A 45 -11.23 -1.59 11.66
N GLY A 46 -9.94 -1.71 11.94
CA GLY A 46 -9.33 -1.53 13.26
C GLY A 46 -9.01 -2.84 13.96
N ASP A 47 -9.66 -3.94 13.61
CA ASP A 47 -9.36 -5.27 14.19
C ASP A 47 -7.98 -5.79 13.73
N THR A 48 -7.46 -6.79 14.43
CA THR A 48 -6.20 -7.46 14.08
C THR A 48 -6.41 -8.96 13.95
N VAL A 49 -5.94 -9.56 12.86
CA VAL A 49 -5.83 -11.01 12.71
C VAL A 49 -4.41 -11.42 13.06
N LEU A 50 -4.23 -12.15 14.16
CA LEU A 50 -2.94 -12.64 14.62
C LEU A 50 -2.74 -14.08 14.15
N PHE A 51 -1.86 -14.28 13.17
CA PHE A 51 -1.47 -15.61 12.71
C PHE A 51 -0.45 -16.21 13.67
N VAL A 52 -0.79 -17.29 14.38
CA VAL A 52 0.09 -17.98 15.35
C VAL A 52 0.56 -19.29 14.74
N PHE A 53 1.86 -19.41 14.48
CA PHE A 53 2.44 -20.51 13.73
C PHE A 53 2.84 -21.67 14.66
N LYS A 54 2.39 -22.88 14.33
CA LYS A 54 2.71 -24.13 15.03
C LYS A 54 3.81 -24.88 14.27
N GLN A 55 4.09 -26.11 14.71
CA GLN A 55 5.16 -26.96 14.19
C GLN A 55 5.11 -27.09 12.67
N GLY A 56 6.29 -27.23 12.06
CA GLY A 56 6.47 -27.21 10.61
C GLY A 56 6.90 -25.85 10.09
N ASN A 57 6.97 -25.71 8.77
CA ASN A 57 7.27 -24.44 8.11
C ASN A 57 6.05 -23.93 7.35
N HIS A 58 5.53 -22.80 7.77
CA HIS A 58 4.30 -22.22 7.21
C HIS A 58 4.47 -20.71 6.98
N SER A 59 3.55 -20.13 6.22
CA SER A 59 3.44 -18.69 6.00
C SER A 59 1.97 -18.29 5.98
N ALA A 60 1.71 -17.01 6.22
CA ALA A 60 0.48 -16.32 5.89
C ALA A 60 0.84 -15.24 4.87
N THR A 61 0.51 -15.49 3.60
CA THR A 61 0.87 -14.62 2.49
C THR A 61 -0.42 -14.22 1.77
N GLN A 62 -0.68 -12.92 1.66
CA GLN A 62 -1.85 -12.40 0.97
C GLN A 62 -1.76 -12.73 -0.52
N SER A 63 -2.89 -13.10 -1.10
CA SER A 63 -3.07 -13.37 -2.52
C SER A 63 -4.29 -12.63 -3.05
N SER A 64 -4.75 -13.01 -4.24
CA SER A 64 -6.00 -12.53 -4.83
C SER A 64 -6.98 -13.68 -4.95
N PHE A 65 -8.26 -13.37 -5.11
CA PHE A 65 -9.27 -14.39 -5.37
C PHE A 65 -8.96 -15.17 -6.64
N GLU A 66 -8.49 -14.48 -7.67
CA GLU A 66 -8.18 -15.01 -9.00
C GLU A 66 -6.91 -15.86 -9.02
N ASN A 67 -5.91 -15.50 -8.19
CA ASN A 67 -4.62 -16.18 -8.11
C ASN A 67 -4.33 -16.61 -6.66
N PRO A 68 -5.01 -17.64 -6.15
CA PRO A 68 -5.01 -18.00 -4.73
C PRO A 68 -3.65 -18.43 -4.19
N CYS A 69 -2.79 -18.99 -5.05
CA CYS A 69 -1.47 -19.51 -4.69
C CYS A 69 -0.32 -18.61 -5.17
N VAL A 70 -0.60 -17.34 -5.44
CA VAL A 70 0.39 -16.33 -5.87
C VAL A 70 0.32 -15.15 -4.93
N ALA A 71 1.47 -14.72 -4.42
CA ALA A 71 1.56 -13.57 -3.53
C ALA A 71 1.05 -12.31 -4.24
N ALA A 72 0.13 -11.60 -3.59
CA ALA A 72 -0.32 -10.29 -4.04
C ALA A 72 0.83 -9.29 -3.92
N LEU A 73 1.05 -8.50 -4.97
CA LEU A 73 2.06 -7.45 -4.94
C LEU A 73 1.71 -6.42 -3.87
N GLY A 74 2.63 -6.18 -2.94
CA GLY A 74 2.36 -5.30 -1.81
C GLY A 74 1.31 -5.83 -0.83
N GLY A 75 0.97 -7.11 -0.95
CA GLY A 75 0.15 -7.80 0.04
C GLY A 75 0.95 -8.11 1.30
N PHE A 76 0.23 -8.38 2.38
CA PHE A 76 0.81 -8.90 3.60
C PHE A 76 1.59 -10.21 3.36
N ASP A 77 2.82 -10.33 3.85
CA ASP A 77 3.55 -11.60 3.93
C ASP A 77 4.20 -11.72 5.31
N SER A 78 3.83 -12.74 6.06
CA SER A 78 4.51 -13.06 7.32
C SER A 78 5.97 -13.49 7.12
N GLY A 79 6.33 -13.91 5.90
CA GLY A 79 7.50 -14.74 5.68
C GLY A 79 7.28 -16.19 6.12
N PHE A 80 8.30 -17.03 5.95
CA PHE A 80 8.29 -18.39 6.47
C PHE A 80 8.56 -18.37 7.98
N MET A 81 7.69 -19.01 8.75
CA MET A 81 7.77 -19.13 10.20
C MET A 81 8.01 -20.60 10.59
N PRO A 82 9.28 -21.07 10.58
CA PRO A 82 9.60 -22.44 10.96
C PRO A 82 9.50 -22.63 12.48
N VAL A 83 8.82 -23.70 12.90
CA VAL A 83 8.72 -24.10 14.30
C VAL A 83 9.14 -25.56 14.44
N ALA A 84 10.09 -25.84 15.33
CA ALA A 84 10.64 -27.16 15.54
C ALA A 84 9.61 -28.13 16.15
N GLU A 85 9.71 -29.41 15.76
CA GLU A 85 8.95 -30.50 16.38
C GLU A 85 9.16 -30.55 17.91
N GLY A 86 8.08 -30.82 18.64
CA GLY A 86 8.09 -30.84 20.11
C GLY A 86 8.08 -29.47 20.80
N THR A 87 8.06 -28.36 20.05
CA THR A 87 7.88 -27.01 20.62
C THR A 87 6.46 -26.86 21.16
N ASN A 88 6.30 -26.61 22.46
CA ASN A 88 4.99 -26.53 23.12
C ASN A 88 4.71 -25.14 23.74
N VAL A 89 5.68 -24.24 23.67
CA VAL A 89 5.63 -22.89 24.25
C VAL A 89 6.26 -21.89 23.27
N SER A 90 5.89 -20.62 23.39
CA SER A 90 6.51 -19.50 22.64
C SER A 90 6.46 -19.66 21.11
N PHE A 91 5.25 -19.66 20.56
CA PHE A 91 5.04 -19.74 19.12
C PHE A 91 5.23 -18.38 18.43
N PRO A 92 5.89 -18.31 17.26
CA PRO A 92 5.97 -17.08 16.49
C PRO A 92 4.58 -16.68 15.99
N ALA A 93 4.34 -15.38 15.92
CA ALA A 93 3.08 -14.83 15.45
C ALA A 93 3.30 -13.62 14.54
N SER A 94 2.38 -13.41 13.60
CA SER A 94 2.41 -12.29 12.64
C SER A 94 1.04 -11.61 12.59
N PRO A 95 0.95 -10.32 12.98
CA PRO A 95 -0.32 -9.59 12.96
C PRO A 95 -0.62 -8.98 11.59
N LEU A 96 -1.85 -9.12 11.13
CA LEU A 96 -2.44 -8.43 9.98
C LEU A 96 -3.54 -7.50 10.47
N ASN A 97 -3.37 -6.19 10.29
CA ASN A 97 -4.38 -5.20 10.64
C ASN A 97 -5.48 -5.16 9.58
N VAL A 98 -6.73 -5.22 10.03
CA VAL A 98 -7.91 -5.10 9.16
C VAL A 98 -8.20 -3.62 8.96
N THR A 99 -8.15 -3.15 7.71
CA THR A 99 -8.33 -1.73 7.37
C THR A 99 -9.63 -1.46 6.62
N THR A 100 -10.24 -2.49 6.03
CA THR A 100 -11.48 -2.41 5.25
C THR A 100 -12.38 -3.60 5.56
N THR A 101 -13.65 -3.52 5.14
CA THR A 101 -14.56 -4.67 5.14
C THR A 101 -14.47 -5.51 3.86
N GLU A 102 -13.54 -5.19 2.96
CA GLU A 102 -13.35 -5.93 1.71
C GLU A 102 -12.70 -7.31 1.99
N PRO A 103 -12.94 -8.31 1.12
CA PRO A 103 -12.33 -9.62 1.30
C PRO A 103 -10.79 -9.57 1.21
N VAL A 104 -10.11 -10.20 2.17
CA VAL A 104 -8.66 -10.43 2.12
C VAL A 104 -8.42 -11.93 1.97
N TRP A 105 -7.65 -12.29 0.94
CA TRP A 105 -7.33 -13.67 0.59
C TRP A 105 -5.90 -13.99 1.01
N VAL A 106 -5.68 -15.11 1.68
CA VAL A 106 -4.38 -15.49 2.21
C VAL A 106 -4.12 -16.96 1.93
N TYR A 107 -2.88 -17.31 1.63
CA TYR A 107 -2.43 -18.69 1.44
C TYR A 107 -1.13 -18.97 2.16
N CYS A 108 -0.84 -20.26 2.35
CA CYS A 108 0.48 -20.69 2.75
C CYS A 108 1.33 -20.99 1.52
N ARG A 109 2.47 -20.29 1.37
CA ARG A 109 3.36 -20.43 0.21
C ARG A 109 4.41 -21.53 0.35
N GLN A 110 4.30 -22.36 1.38
CA GLN A 110 5.20 -23.50 1.57
C GLN A 110 4.87 -24.59 0.55
N ALA A 111 5.80 -24.84 -0.37
CA ALA A 111 5.73 -25.93 -1.36
C ALA A 111 4.33 -26.04 -2.00
N ASN A 112 3.65 -27.18 -1.82
CA ASN A 112 2.30 -27.45 -2.32
C ASN A 112 1.19 -27.28 -1.27
N HIS A 113 1.43 -26.56 -0.16
CA HIS A 113 0.43 -26.39 0.90
C HIS A 113 -0.82 -25.67 0.38
N CYS A 114 -0.66 -24.64 -0.44
CA CYS A 114 -1.78 -23.94 -1.08
C CYS A 114 -2.64 -24.87 -1.94
N GLN A 115 -1.99 -25.70 -2.76
CA GLN A 115 -2.63 -26.68 -3.64
C GLN A 115 -3.28 -27.84 -2.86
N GLN A 116 -2.90 -28.02 -1.60
CA GLN A 116 -3.60 -28.92 -0.68
C GLN A 116 -4.81 -28.23 0.00
N GLY A 117 -5.06 -26.96 -0.30
CA GLY A 117 -6.18 -26.18 0.21
C GLY A 117 -5.85 -25.36 1.47
N MET A 118 -4.57 -25.18 1.79
CA MET A 118 -4.11 -24.37 2.92
C MET A 118 -4.23 -22.88 2.58
N VAL A 119 -5.46 -22.38 2.70
CA VAL A 119 -5.83 -20.98 2.47
C VAL A 119 -6.74 -20.45 3.57
N PHE A 120 -6.80 -19.14 3.70
CA PHE A 120 -7.55 -18.38 4.70
C PHE A 120 -8.21 -17.16 4.05
N ALA A 121 -9.30 -16.66 4.66
CA ALA A 121 -9.88 -15.40 4.22
C ALA A 121 -10.47 -14.54 5.36
N ILE A 122 -10.33 -13.22 5.23
CA ILE A 122 -11.03 -12.22 6.04
C ILE A 122 -12.22 -11.71 5.22
N ASN A 123 -13.39 -11.60 5.84
CA ASN A 123 -14.62 -11.10 5.22
C ASN A 123 -14.98 -11.74 3.86
N PRO A 124 -14.91 -13.09 3.69
CA PRO A 124 -15.10 -13.71 2.37
C PRO A 124 -16.55 -13.76 1.87
N GLY A 125 -17.52 -13.38 2.68
CA GLY A 125 -18.94 -13.65 2.41
C GLY A 125 -19.17 -15.15 2.17
N ASN A 126 -19.73 -15.51 1.02
CA ASN A 126 -19.96 -16.89 0.59
C ASN A 126 -18.85 -17.47 -0.33
N GLN A 127 -17.76 -16.73 -0.56
CA GLN A 127 -16.79 -17.03 -1.63
C GLN A 127 -15.63 -17.93 -1.17
N PHE A 128 -15.53 -18.26 0.13
CA PHE A 128 -14.39 -19.04 0.64
C PHE A 128 -14.27 -20.43 0.01
N SER A 129 -15.39 -21.13 -0.20
CA SER A 129 -15.36 -22.46 -0.83
C SER A 129 -14.84 -22.40 -2.26
N ALA A 130 -15.19 -21.35 -3.02
CA ALA A 130 -14.70 -21.13 -4.37
C ALA A 130 -13.20 -20.82 -4.38
N PHE A 131 -12.74 -19.95 -3.48
CA PHE A 131 -11.33 -19.64 -3.30
C PHE A 131 -10.49 -20.88 -2.96
N GLN A 132 -10.98 -21.71 -2.03
CA GLN A 132 -10.30 -22.95 -1.64
C GLN A 132 -10.28 -23.99 -2.78
N ALA A 133 -11.33 -24.06 -3.60
CA ALA A 133 -11.35 -24.92 -4.78
C ALA A 133 -10.33 -24.46 -5.83
N ALA A 134 -10.26 -23.14 -6.09
CA ALA A 134 -9.28 -22.55 -7.00
C ALA A 134 -7.83 -22.77 -6.53
N ALA A 135 -7.59 -22.72 -5.22
CA ALA A 135 -6.29 -23.03 -4.65
C ALA A 135 -5.86 -24.46 -4.97
N ARG A 136 -6.77 -25.43 -4.80
CA ARG A 136 -6.50 -26.85 -5.09
C ARG A 136 -6.29 -27.16 -6.57
N SER A 137 -6.88 -26.38 -7.47
CA SER A 137 -6.67 -26.52 -8.92
C SER A 137 -5.48 -25.73 -9.45
N SER A 138 -4.82 -24.93 -8.61
CA SER A 138 -3.64 -24.17 -9.01
C SER A 138 -2.45 -25.10 -9.26
N SER A 139 -1.71 -24.89 -10.35
CA SER A 139 -0.46 -25.64 -10.58
C SER A 139 0.63 -25.15 -9.62
N PRO A 140 1.51 -26.03 -9.11
CA PRO A 140 2.65 -25.59 -8.29
C PRO A 140 3.61 -24.79 -9.16
N SER A 141 3.62 -23.46 -8.97
CA SER A 141 4.66 -22.61 -9.54
C SER A 141 5.98 -22.98 -8.86
N SER A 142 6.74 -23.84 -9.53
CA SER A 142 8.06 -24.27 -9.12
C SER A 142 9.08 -23.41 -9.88
N SER A 143 10.01 -22.85 -9.12
CA SER A 143 11.19 -22.11 -9.56
C SER A 143 11.83 -22.70 -10.83
N THR A 144 11.94 -21.87 -11.85
CA THR A 144 12.49 -22.18 -13.17
C THR A 144 13.95 -22.63 -13.10
N LYS A 145 14.20 -23.91 -13.42
CA LYS A 145 15.50 -24.38 -13.95
C LYS A 145 15.31 -24.75 -15.43
N THR A 146 16.30 -24.35 -16.22
CA THR A 146 16.30 -24.33 -17.68
C THR A 146 16.62 -25.69 -18.33
N VAL A 147 15.98 -25.91 -19.51
CA VAL A 147 16.32 -26.78 -20.68
C VAL A 147 16.15 -28.33 -20.59
N PRO A 148 16.08 -29.07 -21.73
CA PRO A 148 14.83 -29.48 -22.40
C PRO A 148 14.66 -31.01 -22.57
N SER A 149 13.44 -31.48 -22.82
CA SER A 149 13.10 -32.34 -23.98
C SER A 149 11.74 -33.02 -23.86
N SER A 150 11.08 -33.05 -25.02
CA SER A 150 10.08 -33.98 -25.54
C SER A 150 9.49 -35.03 -24.60
N HIS A 151 8.15 -35.08 -24.52
CA HIS A 151 7.39 -36.26 -24.95
C HIS A 151 5.97 -35.88 -25.37
N THR A 152 5.59 -36.42 -26.51
CA THR A 152 4.27 -36.40 -27.16
C THR A 152 3.20 -37.03 -26.31
N SER A 153 2.04 -36.38 -26.19
CA SER A 153 0.74 -37.05 -26.17
C SER A 153 -0.36 -36.09 -26.60
N THR A 154 -1.06 -36.54 -27.64
CA THR A 154 -2.19 -35.94 -28.34
C THR A 154 -3.42 -35.76 -27.44
N ALA A 155 -3.97 -34.55 -27.39
CA ALA A 155 -5.39 -34.32 -27.19
C ALA A 155 -5.81 -33.08 -27.99
N THR A 156 -6.62 -33.32 -29.02
CA THR A 156 -7.19 -32.34 -29.93
C THR A 156 -8.08 -31.36 -29.17
N SER A 157 -7.68 -30.10 -29.13
CA SER A 157 -8.61 -28.95 -29.04
C SER A 157 -7.88 -27.73 -29.60
N SER A 158 -8.43 -27.18 -30.67
CA SER A 158 -7.91 -26.02 -31.38
C SER A 158 -7.77 -24.81 -30.45
N ALA A 159 -6.57 -24.55 -29.97
CA ALA A 159 -6.20 -23.29 -29.33
C ALA A 159 -5.23 -22.55 -30.26
N VAL A 160 -5.62 -21.36 -30.68
CA VAL A 160 -4.77 -20.41 -31.38
C VAL A 160 -3.48 -20.21 -30.57
N PRO A 161 -2.27 -20.34 -31.15
CA PRO A 161 -1.04 -20.18 -30.38
C PRO A 161 -0.92 -18.73 -29.93
N ARG A 162 -1.15 -18.48 -28.64
CA ARG A 162 -0.75 -17.23 -27.99
C ARG A 162 0.78 -17.24 -27.91
N PRO A 163 1.49 -16.20 -28.39
CA PRO A 163 2.94 -16.14 -28.27
C PRO A 163 3.33 -16.28 -26.81
N ALA A 164 4.28 -17.16 -26.50
CA ALA A 164 4.90 -17.23 -25.19
C ALA A 164 5.54 -15.86 -24.92
N ALA A 165 5.03 -15.12 -23.93
CA ALA A 165 5.62 -13.85 -23.51
C ALA A 165 6.98 -14.17 -22.91
N THR A 166 8.05 -13.76 -23.58
CA THR A 166 9.41 -13.76 -23.02
C THR A 166 9.45 -12.70 -21.93
N SER A 167 9.52 -13.10 -20.66
CA SER A 167 9.77 -12.20 -19.54
C SER A 167 11.20 -11.64 -19.62
N SER A 168 11.35 -10.32 -19.57
CA SER A 168 12.64 -9.63 -19.60
C SER A 168 13.04 -9.16 -18.20
N ASP A 169 14.35 -9.17 -17.90
CA ASP A 169 14.87 -8.54 -16.68
C ASP A 169 15.40 -7.13 -17.00
N HIS A 170 14.89 -6.14 -16.27
CA HIS A 170 15.31 -4.75 -16.35
C HIS A 170 16.27 -4.45 -15.20
N THR A 171 17.57 -4.39 -15.50
CA THR A 171 18.56 -4.01 -14.47
C THR A 171 18.57 -2.49 -14.26
N VAL A 172 18.41 -2.07 -13.02
CA VAL A 172 18.47 -0.66 -12.59
C VAL A 172 19.63 -0.47 -11.62
N VAL A 173 20.59 0.37 -11.99
CA VAL A 173 21.68 0.76 -11.10
C VAL A 173 21.18 1.78 -10.09
N VAL A 174 21.44 1.53 -8.80
CA VAL A 174 21.04 2.41 -7.70
C VAL A 174 22.28 2.99 -7.03
N GLY A 175 22.47 4.30 -7.13
CA GLY A 175 23.62 4.98 -6.56
C GLY A 175 24.91 4.79 -7.35
N GLY A 176 26.03 5.16 -6.73
CA GLY A 176 27.36 5.13 -7.34
C GLY A 176 28.29 6.18 -6.71
N PRO A 177 29.56 6.26 -7.15
CA PRO A 177 30.54 7.14 -6.53
C PRO A 177 30.08 8.60 -6.58
N ASN A 178 29.75 9.17 -5.41
CA ASN A 178 29.25 10.53 -5.24
C ASN A 178 27.99 10.87 -6.05
N ARG A 179 27.10 9.90 -6.32
CA ARG A 179 25.87 10.15 -7.09
C ARG A 179 24.62 9.54 -6.44
N VAL A 180 23.49 10.24 -6.57
CA VAL A 180 22.16 9.83 -6.06
C VAL A 180 21.20 9.65 -7.24
N PHE A 181 21.06 8.42 -7.75
CA PHE A 181 20.24 8.17 -8.94
C PHE A 181 19.75 6.73 -9.03
N PHE A 182 18.70 6.54 -9.82
CA PHE A 182 18.32 5.27 -10.44
C PHE A 182 18.68 5.36 -11.93
N SER A 183 19.31 4.33 -12.52
CA SER A 183 19.62 4.31 -13.95
C SER A 183 19.30 2.95 -14.57
N PRO A 184 18.35 2.87 -15.51
CA PRO A 184 17.41 3.93 -15.90
C PRO A 184 16.48 4.36 -14.73
N SER A 185 16.02 5.61 -14.72
CA SER A 185 15.11 6.12 -13.69
C SER A 185 13.62 5.95 -14.05
N ASN A 186 13.31 5.68 -15.31
CA ASN A 186 11.97 5.36 -15.79
C ASN A 186 12.09 4.25 -16.84
N ILE A 187 11.27 3.21 -16.72
CA ILE A 187 11.26 2.08 -17.65
C ILE A 187 9.84 1.71 -18.07
N THR A 188 9.73 0.98 -19.17
CA THR A 188 8.50 0.30 -19.58
C THR A 188 8.73 -1.19 -19.44
N ALA A 189 7.82 -1.89 -18.76
CA ALA A 189 7.92 -3.32 -18.51
C ALA A 189 6.56 -3.99 -18.71
N GLN A 190 6.58 -5.22 -19.20
CA GLN A 190 5.39 -6.04 -19.40
C GLN A 190 5.12 -6.93 -18.20
N ILE A 191 3.88 -7.42 -18.08
CA ILE A 191 3.54 -8.43 -17.08
C ILE A 191 4.44 -9.66 -17.27
N GLY A 192 5.07 -10.10 -16.18
CA GLY A 192 6.03 -11.19 -16.15
C GLY A 192 7.48 -10.73 -16.15
N ASP A 193 7.79 -9.49 -16.55
CA ASP A 193 9.14 -8.92 -16.47
C ASP A 193 9.59 -8.81 -15.00
N THR A 194 10.91 -8.76 -14.79
CA THR A 194 11.51 -8.43 -13.49
C THR A 194 12.25 -7.11 -13.56
N VAL A 195 12.37 -6.43 -12.43
CA VAL A 195 13.22 -5.25 -12.27
C VAL A 195 14.22 -5.55 -11.17
N THR A 196 15.49 -5.67 -11.55
CA THR A 196 16.60 -5.97 -10.64
C THR A 196 17.36 -4.69 -10.32
N PHE A 197 17.19 -4.20 -9.10
CA PHE A 197 17.93 -3.07 -8.56
C PHE A 197 19.30 -3.53 -8.07
N GLN A 198 20.37 -3.08 -8.71
CA GLN A 198 21.75 -3.32 -8.29
C GLN A 198 22.30 -2.11 -7.55
N PHE A 199 22.56 -2.27 -6.26
CA PHE A 199 23.01 -1.18 -5.40
C PHE A 199 24.52 -1.02 -5.49
N GLN A 200 24.95 0.17 -5.89
CA GLN A 200 26.34 0.59 -5.96
C GLN A 200 26.72 1.35 -4.67
N GLN A 201 27.91 1.95 -4.65
CA GLN A 201 28.51 2.60 -3.49
C GLN A 201 27.57 3.59 -2.79
N LYS A 202 27.83 3.81 -1.50
CA LYS A 202 27.00 4.56 -0.55
C LYS A 202 25.78 3.76 -0.07
N ASN A 203 24.80 4.43 0.52
CA ASN A 203 23.66 3.80 1.15
C ASN A 203 22.37 4.30 0.50
N HIS A 204 21.61 3.38 -0.07
CA HIS A 204 20.41 3.68 -0.83
C HIS A 204 19.31 2.66 -0.53
N THR A 205 18.08 3.00 -0.92
CA THR A 205 16.95 2.07 -0.92
C THR A 205 16.22 2.17 -2.25
N VAL A 206 15.38 1.17 -2.53
CA VAL A 206 14.22 1.36 -3.38
C VAL A 206 12.98 1.04 -2.53
N THR A 207 12.12 2.04 -2.37
CA THR A 207 10.94 1.98 -1.52
C THR A 207 9.75 2.45 -2.33
N GLN A 208 8.70 1.65 -2.42
CA GLN A 208 7.50 2.00 -3.17
C GLN A 208 6.80 3.20 -2.52
N SER A 209 6.25 4.07 -3.34
CA SER A 209 5.43 5.21 -2.94
C SER A 209 4.21 5.35 -3.83
N THR A 210 3.41 6.39 -3.59
CA THR A 210 2.37 6.82 -4.52
C THR A 210 2.86 8.01 -5.33
N PHE A 211 2.25 8.23 -6.50
CA PHE A 211 2.48 9.47 -7.25
C PHE A 211 2.22 10.71 -6.39
N ALA A 212 1.17 10.69 -5.57
CA ALA A 212 0.76 11.82 -4.74
C ALA A 212 1.74 12.12 -3.60
N GLN A 213 2.46 11.12 -3.09
CA GLN A 213 3.39 11.23 -1.98
C GLN A 213 4.74 10.55 -2.33
N PRO A 214 5.53 11.13 -3.25
CA PRO A 214 6.73 10.49 -3.82
C PRO A 214 7.79 10.09 -2.80
N CYS A 215 7.91 10.84 -1.69
CA CYS A 215 8.94 10.65 -0.66
C CYS A 215 8.42 10.04 0.65
N VAL A 216 7.26 9.37 0.59
CA VAL A 216 6.66 8.65 1.72
C VAL A 216 6.44 7.22 1.27
N SER A 217 6.78 6.23 2.10
CA SER A 217 6.53 4.83 1.74
C SER A 217 5.04 4.61 1.51
N LEU A 218 4.70 3.72 0.58
CA LEU A 218 3.31 3.37 0.33
C LEU A 218 2.64 2.87 1.62
N THR A 219 3.36 2.10 2.43
CA THR A 219 2.91 1.64 3.75
C THR A 219 2.57 2.78 4.71
N GLU A 220 3.31 3.91 4.68
CA GLU A 220 3.02 5.07 5.53
C GLU A 220 1.96 6.00 4.94
N SER A 221 1.86 6.09 3.62
CA SER A 221 0.94 6.99 2.91
C SER A 221 -0.41 6.38 2.60
N SER A 222 -0.52 5.05 2.60
CA SER A 222 -1.76 4.37 2.26
C SER A 222 -2.80 4.59 3.34
N THR A 223 -3.97 5.07 2.93
CA THR A 223 -5.18 5.16 3.75
C THR A 223 -6.03 3.89 3.68
N SER A 224 -5.66 2.95 2.82
CA SER A 224 -6.36 1.67 2.59
C SER A 224 -5.57 0.46 3.09
N GLY A 225 -4.38 0.66 3.67
CA GLY A 225 -3.54 -0.41 4.21
C GLY A 225 -2.68 -1.13 3.16
N GLN A 226 -2.46 -0.51 2.00
CA GLN A 226 -1.53 -1.03 1.00
C GLN A 226 -0.11 -1.04 1.58
N ILE A 227 0.55 -2.19 1.52
CA ILE A 227 1.95 -2.31 1.93
C ILE A 227 2.79 -2.21 0.67
N GLY A 228 3.75 -1.30 0.64
CA GLY A 228 4.67 -1.19 -0.49
C GLY A 228 5.85 -2.13 -0.35
N PHE A 229 6.53 -2.43 -1.46
CA PHE A 229 7.85 -3.04 -1.36
C PHE A 229 8.88 -2.05 -0.76
N ASP A 230 9.83 -2.55 0.01
CA ASP A 230 10.98 -1.80 0.53
C ASP A 230 12.20 -2.71 0.56
N SER A 231 13.26 -2.34 -0.16
CA SER A 231 14.53 -3.09 -0.12
C SER A 231 15.23 -3.01 1.23
N SER A 232 14.79 -2.12 2.12
CA SER A 232 15.62 -1.63 3.23
C SER A 232 16.89 -0.93 2.73
N PHE A 233 17.71 -0.45 3.67
CA PHE A 233 19.01 0.16 3.38
C PHE A 233 20.01 -0.88 2.89
N MET A 234 20.60 -0.60 1.74
CA MET A 234 21.61 -1.43 1.07
C MET A 234 22.96 -0.68 1.04
N PRO A 235 23.75 -0.70 2.14
CA PRO A 235 25.02 0.02 2.20
C PRO A 235 26.12 -0.72 1.44
N VAL A 236 26.88 0.01 0.62
CA VAL A 236 27.99 -0.51 -0.17
C VAL A 236 29.22 0.38 0.05
N ALA A 237 30.35 -0.23 0.42
CA ALA A 237 31.62 0.45 0.62
C ALA A 237 32.20 1.00 -0.69
N ASP A 238 32.99 2.08 -0.61
CA ASP A 238 33.52 2.79 -1.79
C ASP A 238 34.41 1.90 -2.69
N ASN A 239 35.08 0.90 -2.12
CA ASN A 239 35.94 -0.07 -2.82
C ASN A 239 35.30 -1.45 -3.02
N ALA A 240 33.99 -1.58 -2.80
CA ALA A 240 33.30 -2.85 -2.99
C ALA A 240 33.28 -3.27 -4.47
N THR A 241 33.49 -4.56 -4.71
CA THR A 241 33.36 -5.20 -6.03
C THR A 241 32.15 -6.13 -6.11
N ASN A 242 31.47 -6.36 -4.99
CA ASN A 242 30.24 -7.14 -4.90
C ASN A 242 29.09 -6.21 -4.52
N PHE A 243 28.01 -6.28 -5.29
CA PHE A 243 26.87 -5.36 -5.19
C PHE A 243 25.61 -6.13 -4.80
N PRO A 244 24.91 -5.74 -3.72
CA PRO A 244 23.65 -6.36 -3.35
C PRO A 244 22.58 -6.00 -4.39
N THR A 245 21.60 -6.90 -4.53
CA THR A 245 20.49 -6.72 -5.45
C THR A 245 19.15 -6.86 -4.73
N TYR A 246 18.13 -6.19 -5.26
CA TYR A 246 16.74 -6.35 -4.87
C TYR A 246 15.92 -6.51 -6.15
N THR A 247 15.09 -7.55 -6.25
CA THR A 247 14.33 -7.82 -7.48
C THR A 247 12.85 -7.76 -7.19
N ILE A 248 12.10 -7.05 -8.04
CA ILE A 248 10.64 -7.08 -8.06
C ILE A 248 10.15 -7.73 -9.35
N GLN A 249 8.96 -8.33 -9.32
CA GLN A 249 8.27 -8.83 -10.50
C GLN A 249 7.15 -7.88 -10.90
N ILE A 250 7.02 -7.63 -12.19
CA ILE A 250 5.97 -6.82 -12.77
C ILE A 250 4.76 -7.71 -13.01
N ASN A 251 3.68 -7.49 -12.24
CA ASN A 251 2.47 -8.31 -12.30
C ASN A 251 1.30 -7.60 -12.99
N ASP A 252 1.40 -6.28 -13.18
CA ASP A 252 0.45 -5.46 -13.91
C ASP A 252 1.15 -4.31 -14.64
N THR A 253 0.48 -3.68 -15.60
CA THR A 253 1.03 -2.58 -16.40
C THR A 253 0.69 -1.19 -15.87
N SER A 254 0.12 -1.09 -14.66
CA SER A 254 -0.18 0.20 -14.04
C SER A 254 1.11 0.93 -13.65
N PRO A 255 1.10 2.27 -13.55
CA PRO A 255 2.28 3.01 -13.15
C PRO A 255 2.73 2.65 -11.73
N LEU A 256 3.98 2.26 -11.58
CA LEU A 256 4.63 1.99 -10.30
C LEU A 256 5.59 3.12 -9.98
N TRP A 257 5.57 3.57 -8.73
CA TRP A 257 6.35 4.71 -8.25
C TRP A 257 7.22 4.28 -7.08
N ALA A 258 8.50 4.67 -7.08
CA ALA A 258 9.42 4.37 -6.00
C ALA A 258 10.41 5.50 -5.77
N PHE A 259 11.04 5.50 -4.61
CA PHE A 259 12.04 6.48 -4.21
C PHE A 259 13.13 5.87 -3.34
N CYS A 260 14.22 6.60 -3.17
CA CYS A 260 15.22 6.29 -2.16
C CYS A 260 14.91 7.06 -0.87
N ARG A 261 14.73 6.34 0.24
CA ARG A 261 14.36 6.91 1.55
C ARG A 261 15.54 7.43 2.38
N GLN A 262 16.76 7.33 1.86
CA GLN A 262 17.93 7.99 2.46
C GLN A 262 17.70 9.50 2.53
N THR A 263 18.09 10.10 3.65
CA THR A 263 17.91 11.54 3.93
C THR A 263 18.36 12.39 2.75
N ASN A 264 17.51 13.33 2.32
CA ASN A 264 17.71 14.26 1.19
C ASN A 264 17.80 13.63 -0.21
N HIS A 265 17.78 12.31 -0.38
CA HIS A 265 17.90 11.70 -1.70
C HIS A 265 16.64 11.89 -2.55
N CYS A 266 15.46 11.57 -2.00
CA CYS A 266 14.20 11.78 -2.71
C CYS A 266 13.96 13.26 -3.04
N GLY A 267 14.23 14.16 -2.09
CA GLY A 267 14.15 15.61 -2.30
C GLY A 267 15.16 16.14 -3.34
N ALA A 268 16.27 15.44 -3.57
CA ALA A 268 17.18 15.73 -4.67
C ALA A 268 16.70 15.19 -6.04
N GLY A 269 15.56 14.47 -6.07
CA GLY A 269 15.00 13.85 -7.26
C GLY A 269 15.41 12.39 -7.48
N MET A 270 15.93 11.70 -6.45
CA MET A 270 16.23 10.27 -6.53
C MET A 270 14.94 9.44 -6.44
N VAL A 271 14.22 9.39 -7.56
CA VAL A 271 12.96 8.67 -7.75
C VAL A 271 13.01 7.76 -8.97
N PHE A 272 12.13 6.76 -8.99
CA PHE A 272 12.04 5.74 -10.04
C PHE A 272 10.59 5.47 -10.42
N SER A 273 10.35 5.09 -11.68
CA SER A 273 9.06 4.58 -12.13
C SER A 273 9.13 3.42 -13.12
N VAL A 274 8.07 2.62 -13.11
CA VAL A 274 7.77 1.65 -14.16
C VAL A 274 6.43 2.04 -14.79
N ASN A 275 6.35 2.01 -16.11
CA ASN A 275 5.13 2.29 -16.88
C ASN A 275 4.50 3.65 -16.54
N ALA A 276 5.32 4.67 -16.27
CA ALA A 276 4.82 6.03 -16.12
C ALA A 276 4.16 6.52 -17.43
N PRO A 277 2.99 7.18 -17.36
CA PRO A 277 2.39 7.81 -18.53
C PRO A 277 3.34 8.80 -19.20
N GLU A 278 3.40 8.78 -20.53
CA GLU A 278 4.23 9.70 -21.30
C GLU A 278 3.66 11.13 -21.32
N LEU A 279 2.33 11.25 -21.16
CA LEU A 279 1.60 12.52 -21.20
C LEU A 279 0.63 12.64 -20.02
N GLY A 280 0.19 13.87 -19.77
CA GLY A 280 -0.83 14.17 -18.75
C GLY A 280 -0.23 14.60 -17.41
N PRO A 281 -1.04 14.60 -16.34
CA PRO A 281 -0.63 15.16 -15.05
C PRO A 281 0.25 14.23 -14.20
N THR A 282 0.37 12.95 -14.57
CA THR A 282 1.05 11.92 -13.78
C THR A 282 2.26 11.31 -14.49
N THR A 283 3.04 12.12 -15.21
CA THR A 283 4.26 11.67 -15.90
C THR A 283 5.42 11.46 -14.91
N PHE A 284 6.48 10.78 -15.35
CA PHE A 284 7.71 10.65 -14.55
C PHE A 284 8.36 12.02 -14.25
N GLU A 285 8.28 12.96 -15.19
CA GLU A 285 8.75 14.33 -14.98
C GLU A 285 7.96 15.02 -13.86
N ALA A 286 6.63 14.90 -13.89
CA ALA A 286 5.77 15.45 -12.83
C ALA A 286 6.05 14.80 -11.46
N PHE A 287 6.30 13.49 -11.44
CA PHE A 287 6.68 12.77 -10.22
C PHE A 287 8.02 13.27 -9.65
N THR A 288 9.03 13.46 -10.50
CA THR A 288 10.34 13.98 -10.13
C THR A 288 10.25 15.42 -9.62
N ALA A 289 9.49 16.28 -10.30
CA ALA A 289 9.28 17.66 -9.90
C ALA A 289 8.61 17.74 -8.51
N ARG A 290 7.59 16.90 -8.29
CA ARG A 290 6.87 16.81 -7.02
C ARG A 290 7.76 16.33 -5.87
N ALA A 291 8.63 15.35 -6.13
CA ALA A 291 9.60 14.87 -5.13
C ALA A 291 10.54 15.98 -4.68
N LYS A 292 11.04 16.80 -5.63
CA LYS A 292 11.90 17.95 -5.36
C LYS A 292 11.17 19.07 -4.61
N GLU A 293 9.94 19.37 -5.02
CA GLU A 293 9.10 20.37 -4.35
C GLU A 293 8.85 20.02 -2.88
N LEU A 294 8.56 18.75 -2.60
CA LEU A 294 8.34 18.28 -1.23
C LEU A 294 9.64 18.21 -0.41
N ASN A 295 10.81 18.24 -1.05
CA ASN A 295 12.12 18.19 -0.41
C ASN A 295 12.25 17.06 0.63
N GLY A 296 11.65 15.90 0.36
CA GLY A 296 11.64 14.76 1.29
C GLY A 296 10.67 14.87 2.48
N THR A 297 9.75 15.84 2.50
CA THR A 297 8.77 16.02 3.58
C THR A 297 7.48 15.22 3.33
N LYS A 298 6.78 14.82 4.40
CA LYS A 298 5.57 13.97 4.37
C LYS A 298 4.29 14.69 3.91
N LYS A 299 4.36 15.88 3.31
CA LYS A 299 3.17 16.70 3.07
C LYS A 299 2.37 16.16 1.88
N SER A 300 1.15 15.68 2.14
CA SER A 300 0.15 15.50 1.09
C SER A 300 -0.30 16.88 0.63
N SER A 301 -0.07 17.23 -0.64
CA SER A 301 -0.76 18.38 -1.23
C SER A 301 -2.05 17.90 -1.90
N ASN A 302 -3.17 18.17 -1.24
CA ASN A 302 -4.45 18.34 -1.92
C ASN A 302 -4.36 19.62 -2.75
N ALA A 303 -4.33 19.49 -4.07
CA ALA A 303 -5.13 20.29 -5.00
C ALA A 303 -4.69 20.03 -6.44
N VAL A 304 -5.52 19.27 -7.17
CA VAL A 304 -5.80 19.59 -8.57
C VAL A 304 -6.45 20.97 -8.54
N SER A 305 -5.71 22.01 -8.92
CA SER A 305 -6.33 23.29 -9.26
C SER A 305 -6.58 23.28 -10.75
N SER A 306 -7.83 23.01 -11.13
CA SER A 306 -8.36 23.34 -12.43
C SER A 306 -8.05 24.80 -12.73
N ALA A 307 -7.31 25.05 -13.82
CA ALA A 307 -7.14 26.38 -14.36
C ALA A 307 -8.53 26.91 -14.76
N SER A 308 -9.07 27.81 -13.95
CA SER A 308 -10.11 28.74 -14.40
C SER A 308 -9.40 30.03 -14.76
N GLU A 309 -9.27 30.26 -16.06
CA GLU A 309 -8.87 31.54 -16.62
C GLU A 309 -9.74 32.65 -16.01
N ARG A 310 -9.10 33.57 -15.28
CA ARG A 310 -9.67 34.90 -15.10
C ARG A 310 -8.70 35.90 -15.73
N THR A 311 -9.02 36.25 -16.96
CA THR A 311 -8.51 37.39 -17.71
C THR A 311 -8.55 38.65 -16.85
N THR A 312 -7.38 39.13 -16.43
CA THR A 312 -7.22 40.43 -15.79
C THR A 312 -7.25 41.51 -16.87
N ILE A 313 -8.42 42.10 -17.11
CA ILE A 313 -8.53 43.35 -17.88
C ILE A 313 -7.85 44.45 -17.06
N THR A 314 -6.72 44.93 -17.56
CA THR A 314 -6.01 46.09 -17.06
C THR A 314 -6.77 47.35 -17.46
N TYR A 315 -7.40 48.01 -16.49
CA TYR A 315 -7.90 49.37 -16.68
C TYR A 315 -6.98 50.37 -15.97
N ARG A 316 -6.17 51.08 -16.76
CA ARG A 316 -5.43 52.27 -16.32
C ARG A 316 -6.43 53.39 -16.03
N ARG A 317 -6.36 54.01 -14.85
CA ARG A 317 -6.70 55.43 -14.71
C ARG A 317 -5.84 56.11 -13.65
N ASN A 318 -5.26 57.23 -14.09
CA ASN A 318 -4.47 58.19 -13.34
C ASN A 318 -5.24 58.79 -12.16
N GLY A 319 -4.51 59.16 -11.10
CA GLY A 319 -4.67 60.47 -10.47
C GLY A 319 -5.18 60.53 -9.02
N ARG A 320 -4.26 61.02 -8.16
CA ARG A 320 -4.47 61.92 -7.00
C ARG A 320 -5.20 61.41 -5.72
N ALA A 321 -4.39 61.38 -4.67
CA ALA A 321 -4.56 62.01 -3.34
C ALA A 321 -5.68 61.53 -2.39
N GLY A 322 -5.27 61.21 -1.16
CA GLY A 322 -5.99 61.70 0.02
C GLY A 322 -6.36 60.68 1.10
N LEU A 323 -5.72 60.85 2.25
CA LEU A 323 -6.19 60.64 3.63
C LEU A 323 -6.35 59.22 4.21
N SER A 324 -5.62 59.07 5.32
CA SER A 324 -5.69 58.06 6.37
C SER A 324 -6.93 58.28 7.26
N ALA A 325 -7.65 57.21 7.58
CA ALA A 325 -8.55 57.15 8.74
C ALA A 325 -8.72 55.70 9.20
N THR A 326 -8.24 55.41 10.40
CA THR A 326 -8.48 54.18 11.17
C THR A 326 -9.89 54.19 11.75
N VAL A 327 -10.64 53.08 11.64
CA VAL A 327 -11.89 52.88 12.38
C VAL A 327 -11.89 51.51 13.05
N ALA A 328 -12.04 51.53 14.37
CA ALA A 328 -12.22 50.37 15.24
C ALA A 328 -13.69 49.87 15.16
N ALA A 329 -13.87 48.55 15.17
CA ALA A 329 -15.17 47.90 15.10
C ALA A 329 -15.75 47.64 16.51
N ILE A 330 -16.99 48.08 16.74
CA ILE A 330 -17.87 47.62 17.84
C ILE A 330 -19.04 46.90 17.16
N ILE A 331 -19.22 45.62 17.47
CA ILE A 331 -20.33 44.79 16.99
C ILE A 331 -21.41 44.76 18.08
N LEU A 332 -22.59 45.31 17.74
CA LEU A 332 -23.84 45.12 18.48
C LEU A 332 -24.81 44.41 17.51
N VAL A 333 -25.24 43.19 17.84
CA VAL A 333 -26.27 42.46 17.08
C VAL A 333 -27.57 42.51 17.86
N LEU A 334 -28.55 43.22 17.29
CA LEU A 334 -29.97 43.09 17.59
C LEU A 334 -30.57 42.10 16.60
N GLN A 335 -31.35 41.14 17.10
CA GLN A 335 -32.24 40.30 16.30
C GLN A 335 -33.65 40.47 16.85
N PHE A 336 -34.58 40.84 15.97
CA PHE A 336 -36.01 40.88 16.26
C PHE A 336 -36.78 40.15 15.16
N GLN A 337 -37.71 39.31 15.65
CA GLN A 337 -38.98 38.82 15.10
C GLN A 337 -39.00 37.88 13.90
N ALA A 338 -39.76 36.79 14.07
CA ALA A 338 -41.05 36.67 13.40
C ALA A 338 -42.01 35.79 14.21
N ALA A 339 -43.21 36.30 14.47
CA ALA A 339 -44.40 35.55 14.81
C ALA A 339 -45.32 35.56 13.58
N ALA A 340 -45.97 34.44 13.28
CA ALA A 340 -47.18 34.42 12.46
C ALA A 340 -48.03 33.20 12.83
N PHE A 341 -49.22 33.52 13.33
CA PHE A 341 -50.53 32.84 13.29
C PHE A 341 -50.62 31.32 13.43
#